data_AF-A0AAP0ZLU2-F1
#
_entry.id   AF-A0AAP0ZLU2-F1
#
_cell.length_a   1.000
_cell.length_b   1.000
_cell.length_c   1.000
_cell.angle_alpha   90.00
_cell.angle_beta   90.00
_cell.angle_gamma   90.00
#
_symmetry.space_group_name_H-M   'P 1'
#
loop_
_entity.id
_entity.type
_entity.pdbx_description
1 polymer ?
#
loop_
_entity_poly.entity_id
_entity_poly.type
_entity_poly.pdbx_seq_one_letter_code
_entity_poly.pdbx_strand_id
1 'polypeptide(L)'
;MMTREQAEALNAAELARKQRPPRRVRPTQQCTMGYGYYPDSHQPVPALRLRGGWLEQLGFAIGCKLRITVRDRELVITMVGEE
;
A
#
# COMPACT_ATOMS: atom_id res chain seq x y z
N MET A 1 16.06 21.24 -30.61
CA MET A 1 14.81 22.01 -30.50
C MET A 1 13.67 21.02 -30.43
N MET A 2 12.82 21.10 -29.41
CA MET A 2 11.64 20.24 -29.31
C MET A 2 10.67 20.62 -30.43
N THR A 3 10.17 19.66 -31.20
CA THR A 3 9.19 19.99 -32.26
C THR A 3 7.85 20.36 -31.62
N ARG A 4 7.07 21.19 -32.32
CA ARG A 4 5.76 21.64 -31.85
C ARG A 4 4.82 20.45 -31.58
N GLU A 5 4.87 19.43 -32.43
CA GLU A 5 4.15 18.16 -32.22
C GLU A 5 4.54 17.44 -30.92
N GLN A 6 5.83 17.42 -30.58
CA GLN A 6 6.29 16.78 -29.34
C GLN A 6 5.81 17.54 -28.09
N ALA A 7 5.74 18.87 -28.15
CA ALA A 7 5.20 19.70 -27.07
C ALA A 7 3.70 19.49 -26.89
N GLU A 8 2.94 19.41 -28.00
CA GLU A 8 1.50 19.15 -27.98
C GLU A 8 1.19 17.74 -27.46
N ALA A 9 1.97 16.73 -27.86
CA ALA A 9 1.84 15.36 -27.36
C ALA A 9 2.10 15.25 -25.85
N LEU A 10 3.08 15.97 -25.32
CA LEU A 10 3.36 16.01 -23.88
C LEU A 10 2.21 16.68 -23.10
N ASN A 11 1.70 17.80 -23.61
CA ASN A 11 0.58 18.50 -22.99
C ASN A 11 -0.71 17.65 -23.00
N ALA A 12 -0.98 16.97 -24.12
CA ALA A 12 -2.09 16.01 -24.22
C ALA A 12 -1.94 14.84 -23.24
N ALA A 13 -0.72 14.31 -23.07
CA ALA A 13 -0.44 13.24 -22.10
C ALA A 13 -0.61 13.70 -20.65
N GLU A 14 -0.18 14.93 -20.33
CA GLU A 14 -0.38 15.57 -19.03
C GLU A 14 -1.87 15.75 -18.72
N LEU A 15 -2.63 16.25 -19.70
CA LEU A 15 -4.08 16.44 -19.58
C LEU A 15 -4.82 15.10 -19.38
N ALA A 16 -4.44 14.08 -20.13
CA ALA A 16 -4.99 12.72 -19.99
C ALA A 16 -4.67 12.09 -18.62
N ARG A 17 -3.49 12.38 -18.04
CA ARG A 17 -3.14 11.95 -16.68
C ARG A 17 -4.01 12.62 -15.62
N LYS A 18 -4.28 13.92 -15.75
CA LYS A 18 -5.13 14.69 -14.83
C LYS A 18 -6.61 14.26 -14.89
N GLN A 19 -7.09 13.85 -16.06
CA GLN A 19 -8.47 13.37 -16.24
C GLN A 19 -8.67 11.89 -15.84
N ARG A 20 -7.59 11.16 -15.51
CA ARG A 20 -7.70 9.74 -15.16
C ARG A 20 -8.45 9.61 -13.83
N PRO A 21 -9.53 8.82 -13.76
CA PRO A 21 -10.24 8.63 -12.51
C PRO A 21 -9.28 8.09 -11.44
N PRO A 22 -9.42 8.52 -10.17
CA PRO A 22 -8.57 8.03 -9.09
C PRO A 22 -8.62 6.50 -9.09
N ARG A 23 -7.44 5.87 -9.02
CA ARG A 23 -7.35 4.41 -8.96
C ARG A 23 -8.22 3.93 -7.80
N ARG A 24 -9.18 3.06 -8.09
CA ARG A 24 -10.10 2.54 -7.09
C ARG A 24 -9.29 1.75 -6.07
N VAL A 25 -9.07 2.37 -4.92
CA VAL A 25 -8.38 1.78 -3.78
C VAL A 25 -9.35 0.76 -3.20
N ARG A 26 -9.09 -0.52 -3.44
CA ARG A 26 -9.86 -1.61 -2.85
C ARG A 26 -9.16 -2.00 -1.56
N PRO A 27 -9.77 -1.84 -0.39
CA PRO A 27 -9.27 -2.51 0.80
C PRO A 27 -9.27 -4.01 0.48
N THR A 28 -8.12 -4.66 0.60
CA THR A 28 -8.07 -6.12 0.62
C THR A 28 -8.72 -6.57 1.93
N GLN A 29 -10.04 -6.74 1.90
CA GLN A 29 -10.82 -7.25 3.05
C GLN A 29 -10.45 -8.70 3.38
N GLN A 30 -9.88 -9.43 2.42
CA GLN A 30 -9.43 -10.80 2.56
C GLN A 30 -8.09 -10.95 1.84
N CYS A 31 -7.15 -11.63 2.49
CA CYS A 31 -5.87 -12.01 1.88
C CYS A 31 -5.49 -13.42 2.33
N THR A 32 -4.85 -14.17 1.43
CA THR A 32 -4.32 -15.50 1.74
C THR A 32 -3.00 -15.35 2.47
N MET A 33 -2.80 -16.16 3.52
CA MET A 33 -1.54 -16.21 4.25
C MET A 33 -0.42 -16.63 3.30
N GLY A 34 0.64 -15.82 3.22
CA GLY A 34 1.85 -16.16 2.48
C GLY A 34 2.82 -16.93 3.35
N TYR A 35 4.01 -17.20 2.81
CA TYR A 35 5.14 -17.74 3.55
C TYR A 35 6.36 -16.82 3.44
N GLY A 36 7.20 -16.85 4.46
CA GLY A 36 8.53 -16.24 4.49
C GLY A 36 9.54 -17.19 5.13
N TYR A 37 10.77 -16.74 5.29
CA TYR A 37 11.85 -17.51 5.90
C TYR A 37 12.58 -16.63 6.92
N TYR A 38 13.02 -17.21 8.03
CA TYR A 38 13.97 -16.52 8.90
C TYR A 38 15.35 -16.46 8.20
N PRO A 39 16.18 -15.45 8.49
CA PRO A 39 17.51 -15.32 7.89
C PRO A 39 18.37 -16.58 8.07
N ASP A 40 18.24 -17.23 9.23
CA ASP A 40 19.10 -18.36 9.65
C ASP A 40 18.41 -19.72 9.50
N SER A 41 17.20 -19.77 8.91
CA SER A 41 16.44 -21.01 8.76
C SER A 41 15.66 -21.06 7.45
N HIS A 42 15.83 -22.17 6.73
CA HIS A 42 15.07 -22.45 5.51
C HIS A 42 13.66 -23.01 5.79
N GLN A 43 13.19 -22.99 7.03
CA GLN A 43 11.83 -23.40 7.35
C GLN A 43 10.83 -22.29 6.97
N PRO A 44 9.78 -22.62 6.19
CA PRO A 44 8.77 -21.64 5.83
C PRO A 44 7.93 -21.27 7.05
N VAL A 45 7.71 -19.98 7.26
CA VAL A 45 6.87 -19.44 8.33
C VAL A 45 5.71 -18.63 7.75
N PRO A 46 4.54 -18.60 8.40
CA PRO A 46 3.41 -17.78 7.96
C PRO A 46 3.77 -16.30 7.92
N ALA A 47 3.45 -15.61 6.82
CA ALA A 47 3.74 -14.19 6.64
C ALA A 47 2.57 -13.43 6.02
N LEU A 48 2.23 -12.28 6.59
CA LEU A 48 1.19 -11.37 6.12
C LEU A 48 1.81 -10.13 5.46
N ARG A 49 1.39 -9.78 4.24
CA ARG A 49 1.84 -8.57 3.53
C ARG A 49 0.69 -7.60 3.32
N LEU A 50 0.69 -6.50 4.08
CA LEU A 50 -0.27 -5.41 3.92
C LEU A 50 0.38 -4.29 3.08
N ARG A 51 -0.22 -3.96 1.93
CA ARG A 51 0.28 -2.89 1.05
C ARG A 51 -0.85 -2.21 0.26
N GLY A 52 -0.60 -0.96 -0.13
CA GLY A 52 -1.46 -0.19 -1.04
C GLY A 52 -2.13 0.99 -0.36
N GLY A 53 -2.67 1.90 -1.17
CA GLY A 53 -3.22 3.18 -0.69
C GLY A 53 -4.44 3.08 0.23
N TRP A 54 -4.98 1.87 0.46
CA TRP A 54 -6.07 1.68 1.44
C TRP A 54 -5.54 1.81 2.88
N LEU A 55 -4.26 1.50 3.11
CA LEU A 55 -3.59 1.73 4.39
C LEU A 55 -3.48 3.23 4.66
N GLU A 56 -3.06 4.00 3.65
CA GLU A 56 -2.98 5.46 3.73
C GLU A 56 -4.35 6.10 4.01
N GLN A 57 -5.42 5.58 3.40
CA GLN A 57 -6.79 6.03 3.67
C GLN A 57 -7.26 5.77 5.10
N LEU A 58 -6.72 4.73 5.76
CA LEU A 58 -6.98 4.43 7.17
C LEU A 58 -6.05 5.23 8.12
N GLY A 59 -5.18 6.09 7.59
CA GLY A 59 -4.25 6.91 8.36
C GLY A 59 -2.92 6.24 8.70
N PHE A 60 -2.64 5.05 8.15
CA PHE A 60 -1.31 4.45 8.27
C PHE A 60 -0.32 5.19 7.38
N ALA A 61 0.75 5.70 7.97
CA ALA A 61 1.84 6.34 7.24
C ALA A 61 3.20 5.73 7.60
N ILE A 62 4.18 5.94 6.71
CA ILE A 62 5.56 5.53 6.94
C ILE A 62 6.10 6.26 8.16
N GLY A 63 6.73 5.53 9.08
CA GLY A 63 7.28 6.09 10.32
C GLY A 63 6.31 6.11 11.50
N CYS A 64 5.02 5.82 11.29
CA CYS A 64 4.07 5.72 12.39
C CYS A 64 4.33 4.48 13.26
N LYS A 65 4.08 4.63 14.56
CA LYS A 65 4.10 3.52 15.51
C LYS A 65 2.78 2.76 15.47
N LEU A 66 2.86 1.44 15.40
CA LEU A 66 1.70 0.56 15.37
C LEU A 66 1.59 -0.22 16.66
N ARG A 67 0.36 -0.39 17.15
CA ARG A 67 0.02 -1.34 18.22
C ARG A 67 -0.62 -2.56 17.58
N ILE A 68 0.03 -3.71 17.79
CA ILE A 68 -0.46 -5.01 17.35
C ILE A 68 -0.95 -5.77 18.58
N THR A 69 -2.22 -6.15 18.57
CA THR A 69 -2.82 -6.98 19.63
C THR A 69 -3.37 -8.26 19.05
N VAL A 70 -3.12 -9.37 19.74
CA VAL A 70 -3.68 -10.68 19.42
C VAL A 70 -4.79 -10.98 20.42
N ARG A 71 -5.99 -11.31 19.91
CA ARG A 71 -7.13 -11.72 20.73
C ARG A 71 -7.76 -12.95 20.12
N ASP A 72 -7.72 -14.07 20.83
CA ASP A 72 -8.18 -15.38 20.35
C ASP A 72 -7.57 -15.77 18.99
N ARG A 73 -8.26 -15.44 17.89
CA ARG A 73 -7.86 -15.71 16.50
C ARG A 73 -7.81 -14.45 15.63
N GLU A 74 -7.86 -13.29 16.26
CA GLU A 74 -7.84 -11.98 15.63
C GLU A 74 -6.48 -11.31 15.83
N LEU A 75 -5.93 -10.82 14.73
CA LEU A 75 -4.79 -9.93 14.73
C LEU A 75 -5.30 -8.53 14.46
N VAL A 76 -5.34 -7.69 15.49
CA VAL A 76 -5.80 -6.31 15.39
C VAL A 76 -4.59 -5.39 15.33
N ILE A 77 -4.50 -4.59 14.27
CA ILE A 77 -3.43 -3.62 14.05
C ILE A 77 -4.03 -2.23 14.13
N THR A 78 -3.52 -1.42 15.04
CA THR A 78 -3.97 -0.04 15.27
C THR A 78 -2.80 0.92 15.25
N MET A 79 -3.08 2.18 14.93
CA MET A 79 -2.11 3.26 15.07
C MET A 79 -1.97 3.62 16.55
N VAL A 80 -0.74 3.86 17.00
CA VAL A 80 -0.53 4.53 18.29
C VAL A 80 -0.67 6.02 18.01
N GLY A 81 -1.64 6.70 18.65
CA GLY A 81 -1.73 8.15 18.57
C GLY A 81 -0.44 8.79 19.09
N GLU A 82 -0.01 9.90 18.46
CA GLU A 82 0.94 10.80 19.11
C GLU A 82 0.20 11.45 20.29
N GLU A 83 0.70 11.22 21.49
CA GLU A 83 0.25 11.87 22.72
C GLU A 83 0.95 13.23 22.85
#